data_AF-A0A7T1HZS0-F1
#
_entry.id   AF-A0A7T1HZS0-F1
#
_cell.length_a   1.000
_cell.length_b   1.000
_cell.length_c   1.000
_cell.angle_alpha   90.00
_cell.angle_beta   90.00
_cell.angle_gamma   90.00
#
_symmetry.space_group_name_H-M   'P 1'
#
loop_
_entity.id
_entity.type
_entity.pdbx_description
1 polymer ?
#
loop_
_entity_poly.entity_id
_entity_poly.type
_entity_poly.pdbx_seq_one_letter_code
_entity_poly.pdbx_strand_id
1 'polypeptide(L)'
;MPLRSCRRPLPLRRLPLRRRSLRRHPMRRLPPQPHPSLSAPTAGFLLPLAAMLSLLLLLGSLSVQAVSLQGRLRGSAEQQLQTSEDRLVSAAQLLVARIQLRHACLLPLALEQWADAGCADALELEQLRRGEVFGVGWQLRRWQPAPPPVDTPTAEQRLTLEITLDGRGQEPSRHASFELRLAGLPWRVQELRPLGLRGEAL
;
A
#
# COMPACT_ATOMS: atom_id res chain seq x y z
N MET A 1 -18.10 2.03 42.43
CA MET A 1 -16.66 1.74 42.26
C MET A 1 -16.11 2.62 41.14
N PRO A 2 -15.03 3.38 41.37
CA PRO A 2 -14.64 4.50 40.51
C PRO A 2 -13.77 4.09 39.31
N LEU A 3 -13.92 4.91 38.28
CA LEU A 3 -13.28 4.91 36.96
C LEU A 3 -11.74 5.02 37.06
N ARG A 4 -11.02 4.17 36.31
CA ARG A 4 -9.59 4.36 35.97
C ARG A 4 -9.48 4.42 34.45
N SER A 5 -9.52 5.61 33.88
CA SER A 5 -8.38 6.53 33.69
C SER A 5 -7.59 6.22 32.42
N CYS A 6 -7.94 7.00 31.40
CA CYS A 6 -7.24 7.23 30.14
C CYS A 6 -5.72 7.26 30.29
N ARG A 7 -5.01 6.42 29.53
CA ARG A 7 -3.58 6.61 29.28
C ARG A 7 -3.39 7.61 28.15
N ARG A 8 -2.66 8.65 28.49
CA ARG A 8 -2.28 9.83 27.70
C ARG A 8 -1.60 9.45 26.37
N PRO A 9 -1.88 10.17 25.27
CA PRO A 9 -1.04 10.12 24.08
C PRO A 9 0.30 10.83 24.35
N LEU A 10 1.38 10.22 23.85
CA LEU A 10 2.75 10.74 23.88
C LEU A 10 2.85 12.09 23.15
N PRO A 11 3.62 13.06 23.67
CA PRO A 11 3.89 14.30 22.96
C PRO A 11 4.82 14.04 21.77
N LEU A 12 4.31 14.26 20.57
CA LEU A 12 5.08 14.40 19.33
C LEU A 12 6.12 15.51 19.52
N ARG A 13 7.36 15.08 19.70
CA ARG A 13 8.56 15.93 19.78
C ARG A 13 8.71 16.63 18.42
N ARG A 14 8.24 17.88 18.34
CA ARG A 14 8.41 18.75 17.17
C ARG A 14 9.91 18.99 16.96
N LEU A 15 10.47 18.38 15.92
CA LEU A 15 11.80 18.69 15.42
C LEU A 15 11.81 20.16 14.96
N PRO A 16 12.75 20.99 15.44
CA PRO A 16 12.85 22.37 14.99
C PRO A 16 13.31 22.39 13.53
N LEU A 17 12.44 22.88 12.65
CA LEU A 17 12.78 23.29 11.29
C LEU A 17 13.86 24.38 11.38
N ARG A 18 15.10 23.97 11.15
CA ARG A 18 16.27 24.84 11.08
C ARG A 18 16.10 25.77 9.87
N ARG A 19 15.53 26.95 10.10
CA ARG A 19 15.48 28.07 9.15
C ARG A 19 16.92 28.39 8.72
N ARG A 20 17.31 27.93 7.53
CA ARG A 20 18.51 28.42 6.84
C ARG A 20 18.25 29.87 6.46
N SER A 21 18.88 30.78 7.19
CA SER A 21 18.94 32.18 6.87
C SER A 21 19.66 32.36 5.54
N LEU A 22 18.94 32.85 4.54
CA LEU A 22 19.50 33.40 3.32
C LEU A 22 20.31 34.65 3.71
N ARG A 23 21.63 34.49 3.84
CA ARG A 23 22.57 35.62 3.88
C ARG A 23 22.43 36.36 2.55
N ARG A 24 21.82 37.55 2.59
CA ARG A 24 21.88 38.54 1.52
C ARG A 24 23.34 38.95 1.36
N HIS A 25 23.97 38.49 0.28
CA HIS A 25 25.25 39.04 -0.14
C HIS A 25 25.03 40.43 -0.73
N PRO A 26 25.81 41.46 -0.31
CA PRO A 26 25.75 42.77 -0.93
C PRO A 26 26.31 42.70 -2.35
N MET A 27 25.56 43.30 -3.30
CA MET A 27 25.97 43.50 -4.67
C MET A 27 27.27 44.32 -4.73
N ARG A 28 28.38 43.67 -5.11
CA ARG A 28 29.54 44.35 -5.68
C ARG A 28 29.20 44.73 -7.12
N ARG A 29 29.08 46.03 -7.39
CA ARG A 29 29.02 46.58 -8.75
C ARG A 29 30.36 46.30 -9.43
N LEU A 30 30.37 45.46 -10.47
CA LEU A 30 31.52 45.33 -11.37
C LEU A 30 31.53 46.52 -12.35
N PRO A 31 32.72 47.02 -12.74
CA PRO A 31 32.85 48.00 -13.81
C PRO A 31 32.51 47.38 -15.18
N PRO A 32 32.06 48.21 -16.15
CA PRO A 32 31.78 47.74 -17.51
C PRO A 32 33.07 47.27 -18.19
N GLN A 33 33.12 45.98 -18.56
CA GLN A 33 34.17 45.42 -19.40
C GLN A 33 33.91 45.82 -20.87
N PRO A 34 34.94 46.23 -21.64
CA PRO A 34 34.82 46.48 -23.06
C PRO A 34 34.54 45.17 -23.81
N HIS A 35 33.46 45.13 -24.58
CA HIS A 35 33.11 44.00 -25.43
C HIS A 35 34.14 43.88 -26.57
N PRO A 36 34.75 42.70 -26.80
CA PRO A 36 35.41 42.43 -28.06
C PRO A 36 34.32 42.34 -29.14
N SER A 37 34.37 43.27 -30.10
CA SER A 37 33.63 43.18 -31.35
C SER A 37 34.13 41.96 -32.12
N LEU A 38 33.44 40.84 -31.97
CA LEU A 38 33.59 39.67 -32.82
C LEU A 38 33.14 40.05 -34.23
N SER A 39 34.10 40.16 -35.13
CA SER A 39 33.93 40.27 -36.57
C SER A 39 32.88 39.28 -37.06
N ALA A 40 31.84 39.79 -37.71
CA ALA A 40 30.75 38.98 -38.26
C ALA A 40 31.29 37.97 -39.28
N PRO A 41 31.19 36.65 -39.02
CA PRO A 41 31.37 35.66 -40.07
C PRO A 41 30.13 35.69 -40.96
N THR A 42 30.36 35.60 -42.26
CA THR A 42 29.43 35.33 -43.37
C THR A 42 28.02 34.92 -42.92
N ALA A 43 27.10 35.88 -42.93
CA ALA A 43 25.76 35.82 -42.32
C ALA A 43 24.76 34.82 -42.92
N GLY A 44 25.18 33.98 -43.88
CA GLY A 44 24.30 33.05 -44.59
C GLY A 44 24.14 31.67 -43.96
N PHE A 45 25.14 31.17 -43.21
CA PHE A 45 25.18 29.76 -42.76
C PHE A 45 25.04 29.54 -41.24
N LEU A 46 25.14 30.60 -40.41
CA LEU A 46 25.07 30.47 -38.95
C LEU A 46 23.63 30.38 -38.40
N LEU A 47 22.68 31.04 -39.07
CA LEU A 47 21.25 31.02 -38.74
C LEU A 47 20.63 29.61 -38.67
N PRO A 48 20.79 28.74 -39.69
CA PRO A 48 20.24 27.38 -39.63
C PRO A 48 20.88 26.54 -38.52
N LEU A 49 22.17 26.76 -38.23
CA LEU A 49 22.91 26.00 -37.21
C LEU A 49 22.42 26.33 -35.79
N ALA A 50 22.18 27.61 -35.50
CA ALA A 50 21.56 28.04 -34.24
C ALA A 50 20.13 27.52 -34.08
N ALA A 51 19.35 27.47 -35.17
CA ALA A 51 17.99 26.91 -35.17
C ALA A 51 18.00 25.40 -34.84
N MET A 52 18.93 24.62 -35.43
CA MET A 52 19.04 23.20 -35.09
C MET A 52 19.47 22.97 -33.65
N LEU A 53 20.42 23.74 -33.12
CA LEU A 53 20.88 23.63 -31.73
C LEU A 53 19.76 23.95 -30.74
N SER A 54 19.01 25.04 -30.96
CA SER A 54 17.88 25.39 -30.10
C SER A 54 16.76 24.35 -30.15
N LEU A 55 16.47 23.80 -31.33
CA LEU A 55 15.52 22.70 -31.50
C LEU A 55 15.98 21.45 -30.73
N LEU A 56 17.25 21.04 -30.87
CA LEU A 56 17.81 19.91 -30.14
C LEU A 56 17.75 20.10 -28.62
N LEU A 57 18.05 21.31 -28.13
CA LEU A 57 17.92 21.64 -26.71
C LEU A 57 16.46 21.57 -26.24
N LEU A 58 15.52 22.03 -27.06
CA LEU A 58 14.10 21.98 -26.73
C LEU A 58 13.60 20.53 -26.68
N LEU A 59 13.94 19.69 -27.67
CA LEU A 59 13.59 18.27 -27.67
C LEU A 59 14.27 17.53 -26.52
N GLY A 60 15.53 17.86 -26.21
CA GLY A 60 16.24 17.30 -25.06
C GLY A 60 15.58 17.66 -23.72
N SER A 61 15.11 18.90 -23.58
CA SER A 61 14.38 19.32 -22.37
C SER A 61 13.03 18.60 -22.25
N LEU A 62 12.28 18.51 -23.34
CA LEU A 62 10.98 17.82 -23.36
C LEU A 62 11.11 16.32 -23.09
N SER A 63 12.15 15.65 -23.60
CA SER A 63 12.36 14.22 -23.35
C SER A 63 12.65 13.94 -21.87
N VAL A 64 13.48 14.77 -21.23
CA VAL A 64 13.76 14.68 -19.78
C VAL A 64 12.50 14.93 -18.95
N GLN A 65 11.68 15.92 -19.34
CA GLN A 65 10.41 16.21 -18.67
C GLN A 65 9.43 15.04 -18.80
N ALA A 66 9.30 14.45 -19.98
CA ALA A 66 8.43 13.30 -20.23
C ALA A 66 8.85 12.09 -19.39
N VAL A 67 10.15 11.78 -19.33
CA VAL A 67 10.69 10.68 -18.50
C VAL A 67 10.42 10.92 -17.02
N SER A 68 10.60 12.16 -16.53
CA SER A 68 10.30 12.50 -15.13
C SER A 68 8.83 12.30 -14.78
N LEU A 69 7.91 12.73 -15.67
CA LEU A 69 6.47 12.55 -15.47
C LEU A 69 6.10 11.07 -15.44
N GLN A 70 6.62 10.28 -16.39
CA GLN A 70 6.38 8.85 -16.46
C GLN A 70 6.89 8.13 -15.20
N GLY A 71 8.06 8.53 -14.68
CA GLY A 71 8.58 8.01 -13.42
C GLY A 71 7.65 8.28 -12.23
N ARG A 72 7.06 9.48 -12.16
CA ARG A 72 6.09 9.82 -11.10
C ARG A 72 4.81 9.01 -11.19
N LEU A 73 4.28 8.83 -12.40
CA LEU A 73 3.06 8.04 -12.62
C LEU A 73 3.27 6.58 -12.22
N ARG A 74 4.41 5.99 -12.58
CA ARG A 74 4.78 4.63 -12.16
C ARG A 74 4.91 4.52 -10.65
N GLY A 75 5.64 5.44 -10.02
CA GLY A 75 5.82 5.45 -8.57
C GLY A 75 4.50 5.60 -7.81
N SER A 76 3.57 6.44 -8.28
CA SER A 76 2.24 6.55 -7.65
C SER A 76 1.42 5.27 -7.79
N ALA A 77 1.49 4.60 -8.94
CA ALA A 77 0.77 3.35 -9.17
C ALA A 77 1.32 2.22 -8.27
N GLU A 78 2.64 2.10 -8.16
CA GLU A 78 3.29 1.14 -7.27
C GLU A 78 2.92 1.39 -5.80
N GLN A 79 2.92 2.65 -5.37
CA GLN A 79 2.53 3.01 -4.00
C GLN A 79 1.06 2.67 -3.71
N GLN A 80 0.17 2.91 -4.68
CA GLN A 80 -1.24 2.53 -4.56
C GLN A 80 -1.41 1.02 -4.45
N LEU A 81 -0.68 0.24 -5.24
CA LEU A 81 -0.65 -1.21 -5.16
C LEU A 81 -0.22 -1.67 -3.76
N GLN A 82 0.94 -1.24 -3.28
CA GLN A 82 1.45 -1.58 -1.95
C GLN A 82 0.46 -1.22 -0.84
N THR A 83 -0.13 -0.03 -0.91
CA THR A 83 -1.14 0.40 0.08
C THR A 83 -2.35 -0.53 0.09
N SER A 84 -2.79 -1.02 -1.08
CA SER A 84 -3.91 -1.96 -1.17
C SER A 84 -3.56 -3.35 -0.61
N GLU A 85 -2.31 -3.79 -0.80
CA GLU A 85 -1.80 -5.05 -0.26
C GLU A 85 -1.73 -5.00 1.27
N ASP A 86 -1.17 -3.92 1.82
CA ASP A 86 -1.10 -3.68 3.26
C ASP A 86 -2.49 -3.68 3.91
N ARG A 87 -3.50 -3.13 3.23
CA ARG A 87 -4.90 -3.16 3.68
C ARG A 87 -5.45 -4.60 3.69
N LEU A 88 -5.21 -5.39 2.65
CA LEU A 88 -5.66 -6.80 2.58
C LEU A 88 -5.01 -7.64 3.70
N VAL A 89 -3.70 -7.50 3.89
CA VAL A 89 -2.97 -8.17 4.97
C VAL A 89 -3.50 -7.76 6.34
N SER A 90 -3.73 -6.46 6.55
CA SER A 90 -4.27 -5.95 7.81
C SER A 90 -5.69 -6.46 8.09
N ALA A 91 -6.56 -6.52 7.07
CA ALA A 91 -7.90 -7.09 7.18
C ALA A 91 -7.85 -8.58 7.56
N ALA A 92 -6.98 -9.35 6.90
CA ALA A 92 -6.77 -10.77 7.22
C ALA A 92 -6.31 -10.96 8.66
N GLN A 93 -5.29 -10.22 9.10
CA GLN A 93 -4.78 -10.29 10.48
C GLN A 93 -5.86 -9.93 11.51
N LEU A 94 -6.65 -8.89 11.26
CA LEU A 94 -7.72 -8.46 12.15
C LEU A 94 -8.83 -9.51 12.26
N LEU A 95 -9.26 -10.07 11.13
CA LEU A 95 -10.24 -11.16 11.08
C LEU A 95 -9.76 -12.37 11.87
N VAL A 96 -8.53 -12.81 11.59
CA VAL A 96 -7.93 -13.99 12.23
C VAL A 96 -7.76 -13.79 13.73
N ALA A 97 -7.30 -12.62 14.16
CA ALA A 97 -7.21 -12.28 15.58
C ALA A 97 -8.59 -12.31 16.26
N ARG A 98 -9.63 -11.78 15.61
CA ARG A 98 -10.99 -11.79 16.15
C ARG A 98 -11.54 -13.20 16.30
N ILE A 99 -11.36 -14.05 15.29
CA ILE A 99 -11.77 -15.46 15.34
C ILE A 99 -11.00 -16.18 16.44
N GLN A 100 -9.68 -16.05 16.50
CA GLN A 100 -8.86 -16.74 17.49
C GLN A 100 -9.21 -16.35 18.94
N LEU A 101 -9.55 -15.09 19.18
CA LEU A 101 -9.85 -14.59 20.53
C LEU A 101 -11.29 -14.88 20.99
N ARG A 102 -12.28 -14.80 20.09
CA ARG A 102 -13.70 -14.86 20.47
C ARG A 102 -14.44 -16.08 19.92
N HIS A 103 -14.00 -16.63 18.80
CA HIS A 103 -14.73 -17.67 18.05
C HIS A 103 -13.80 -18.80 17.60
N ALA A 104 -12.91 -19.27 18.50
CA ALA A 104 -11.89 -20.26 18.17
C ALA A 104 -12.47 -21.57 17.63
N CYS A 105 -13.72 -21.90 17.96
CA CYS A 105 -14.42 -23.09 17.43
C CYS A 105 -14.78 -23.00 15.94
N LEU A 106 -14.69 -21.81 15.31
CA LEU A 106 -14.85 -21.65 13.86
C LEU A 106 -13.57 -21.97 13.07
N LEU A 107 -12.39 -22.00 13.71
CA LEU A 107 -11.12 -22.27 13.05
C LEU A 107 -11.11 -23.59 12.23
N PRO A 108 -11.60 -24.72 12.75
CA PRO A 108 -11.57 -25.98 12.01
C PRO A 108 -12.74 -26.15 11.03
N LEU A 109 -13.68 -25.20 10.95
CA LEU A 109 -14.92 -25.32 10.17
C LEU A 109 -14.83 -24.51 8.88
N ALA A 110 -15.42 -25.02 7.80
CA ALA A 110 -15.57 -24.28 6.55
C ALA A 110 -16.63 -23.16 6.70
N LEU A 111 -16.52 -22.09 5.90
CA LEU A 111 -17.38 -20.90 5.98
C LEU A 111 -18.88 -21.24 5.91
N GLU A 112 -19.20 -22.25 5.10
CA GLU A 112 -20.54 -22.77 4.86
C GLU A 112 -21.14 -23.40 6.11
N GLN A 113 -20.30 -23.95 6.99
CA GLN A 113 -20.68 -24.65 8.21
C GLN A 113 -20.76 -23.72 9.43
N TRP A 114 -20.37 -22.45 9.30
CA TRP A 114 -20.32 -21.52 10.43
C TRP A 114 -21.69 -21.26 11.07
N ALA A 115 -22.76 -21.23 10.27
CA ALA A 115 -24.12 -20.99 10.76
C ALA A 115 -24.64 -22.15 11.63
N ASP A 116 -24.28 -23.38 11.26
CA ASP A 116 -24.73 -24.60 11.93
C ASP A 116 -23.89 -24.93 13.18
N ALA A 117 -22.73 -24.30 13.33
CA ALA A 117 -21.77 -24.58 14.40
C ALA A 117 -22.27 -24.18 15.80
N GLY A 118 -23.25 -23.27 15.91
CA GLY A 118 -23.72 -22.71 17.18
C GLY A 118 -22.66 -21.92 17.96
N CYS A 119 -21.55 -21.56 17.30
CA CYS A 119 -20.36 -20.93 17.88
C CYS A 119 -20.46 -19.40 18.09
N ALA A 120 -21.35 -18.76 17.35
CA ALA A 120 -21.55 -17.32 17.32
C ALA A 120 -23.00 -17.06 16.92
N ASP A 121 -23.54 -15.90 17.31
CA ASP A 121 -24.85 -15.50 16.82
C ASP A 121 -24.78 -15.04 15.34
N ALA A 122 -25.95 -14.91 14.70
CA ALA A 122 -26.03 -14.53 13.29
C ALA A 122 -25.43 -13.13 13.00
N LEU A 123 -25.49 -12.20 13.96
CA LEU A 123 -24.98 -10.85 13.81
C LEU A 123 -23.44 -10.84 13.90
N GLU A 124 -22.88 -11.59 14.85
CA GLU A 124 -21.45 -11.79 15.02
C GLU A 124 -20.85 -12.48 13.79
N LEU A 125 -21.51 -13.51 13.25
CA LEU A 125 -21.09 -14.15 12.00
C LEU A 125 -21.05 -13.16 10.84
N GLU A 126 -22.03 -12.24 10.75
CA GLU A 126 -22.02 -11.21 9.71
C GLU A 126 -20.88 -10.20 9.89
N GLN A 127 -20.55 -9.84 11.14
CA GLN A 127 -19.39 -8.99 11.48
C GLN A 127 -18.03 -9.68 11.30
N LEU A 128 -18.00 -11.01 11.17
CA LEU A 128 -16.82 -11.77 10.75
C LEU A 128 -16.75 -11.89 9.22
N ARG A 129 -17.90 -11.94 8.55
CA ARG A 129 -17.98 -12.02 7.09
C ARG A 129 -17.67 -10.68 6.41
N ARG A 130 -17.91 -9.57 7.10
CA ARG A 130 -17.66 -8.22 6.57
C ARG A 130 -17.09 -7.33 7.66
N GLY A 131 -16.27 -6.38 7.27
CA GLY A 131 -15.77 -5.37 8.17
C GLY A 131 -15.16 -4.19 7.44
N GLU A 132 -14.43 -3.37 8.17
CA GLU A 132 -13.75 -2.21 7.62
C GLU A 132 -12.31 -2.20 8.11
N VAL A 133 -11.38 -1.81 7.23
CA VAL A 133 -9.99 -1.53 7.57
C VAL A 133 -9.60 -0.21 6.92
N PHE A 134 -9.13 0.74 7.73
CA PHE A 134 -8.71 2.07 7.26
C PHE A 134 -9.74 2.82 6.38
N GLY A 135 -11.05 2.75 6.68
CA GLY A 135 -12.05 3.43 5.86
C GLY A 135 -12.49 2.65 4.62
N VAL A 136 -12.05 1.41 4.44
CA VAL A 136 -12.35 0.57 3.28
C VAL A 136 -13.02 -0.72 3.74
N GLY A 137 -14.18 -1.02 3.15
CA GLY A 137 -14.91 -2.25 3.41
C GLY A 137 -14.13 -3.47 2.92
N TRP A 138 -14.24 -4.57 3.66
CA TRP A 138 -13.74 -5.87 3.24
C TRP A 138 -14.81 -6.93 3.45
N GLN A 139 -14.75 -7.98 2.63
CA GLN A 139 -15.64 -9.13 2.69
C GLN A 139 -14.83 -10.43 2.65
N LEU A 140 -15.14 -11.33 3.58
CA LEU A 140 -14.69 -12.72 3.57
C LEU A 140 -15.44 -13.48 2.47
N ARG A 141 -14.67 -14.00 1.50
CA ARG A 141 -15.22 -14.82 0.40
C ARG A 141 -15.13 -16.29 0.71
N ARG A 142 -14.01 -16.71 1.29
CA ARG A 142 -13.73 -18.13 1.53
C ARG A 142 -13.00 -18.32 2.84
N TRP A 143 -13.40 -19.37 3.55
CA TRP A 143 -12.71 -19.90 4.71
C TRP A 143 -12.79 -21.42 4.64
N GLN A 144 -11.71 -22.06 4.19
CA GLN A 144 -11.69 -23.48 3.90
C GLN A 144 -10.50 -24.15 4.57
N PRO A 145 -10.73 -24.95 5.64
CA PRO A 145 -9.71 -25.84 6.16
C PRO A 145 -9.28 -26.83 5.07
N ALA A 146 -7.98 -26.97 4.88
CA ALA A 146 -7.41 -28.01 4.03
C ALA A 146 -7.45 -29.35 4.78
N PRO A 147 -7.61 -30.47 4.05
CA PRO A 147 -7.48 -31.79 4.67
C PRO A 147 -6.07 -31.93 5.28
N PRO A 148 -5.94 -32.57 6.46
CA PRO A 148 -4.63 -32.81 7.05
C PRO A 148 -3.79 -33.66 6.09
N PRO A 149 -2.52 -33.31 5.84
CA PRO A 149 -1.63 -34.14 5.04
C PRO A 149 -1.51 -35.54 5.67
N VAL A 150 -1.52 -36.58 4.84
CA VAL A 150 -1.54 -38.00 5.25
C VAL A 150 -0.34 -38.36 6.15
N ASP A 151 0.78 -37.63 6.02
CA ASP A 151 2.05 -37.92 6.72
C ASP A 151 2.43 -36.89 7.79
N THR A 152 1.56 -35.93 8.12
CA THR A 152 1.85 -34.94 9.17
C THR A 152 1.31 -35.36 10.53
N PRO A 153 2.02 -35.01 11.63
CA PRO A 153 1.49 -35.19 12.97
C PRO A 153 0.15 -34.46 13.09
N THR A 154 -0.82 -35.10 13.75
CA THR A 154 -2.24 -34.71 13.90
C THR A 154 -2.48 -33.31 14.49
N ALA A 155 -1.41 -32.58 14.83
CA ALA A 155 -1.45 -31.29 15.49
C ALA A 155 -1.21 -30.09 14.55
N GLU A 156 -1.06 -30.28 13.24
CA GLU A 156 -1.00 -29.19 12.25
C GLU A 156 -2.18 -29.24 11.27
N GLN A 157 -2.80 -28.09 11.03
CA GLN A 157 -3.87 -27.93 10.04
C GLN A 157 -3.60 -26.68 9.21
N ARG A 158 -3.86 -26.76 7.90
CA ARG A 158 -3.77 -25.60 7.00
C ARG A 158 -5.17 -25.09 6.67
N LEU A 159 -5.31 -23.79 6.46
CA LEU A 159 -6.57 -23.18 6.10
C LEU A 159 -6.36 -22.13 5.03
N THR A 160 -7.21 -22.14 4.01
CA THR A 160 -7.22 -21.13 2.96
C THR A 160 -8.29 -20.09 3.27
N LEU A 161 -7.88 -18.83 3.29
CA LEU A 161 -8.70 -17.65 3.52
C LEU A 161 -8.69 -16.79 2.26
N GLU A 162 -9.85 -16.33 1.81
CA GLU A 162 -9.95 -15.37 0.70
C GLU A 162 -10.73 -14.14 1.14
N ILE A 163 -10.14 -12.96 0.94
CA ILE A 163 -10.74 -11.66 1.29
C ILE A 163 -10.79 -10.77 0.05
N THR A 164 -11.90 -10.06 -0.11
CA THR A 164 -12.06 -8.97 -1.07
C THR A 164 -12.07 -7.64 -0.34
N LEU A 165 -11.32 -6.64 -0.85
CA LEU A 165 -11.50 -5.24 -0.50
C LEU A 165 -12.45 -4.58 -1.49
N ASP A 166 -13.37 -3.79 -0.96
CA ASP A 166 -14.25 -2.95 -1.75
C ASP A 166 -13.46 -1.84 -2.44
N GLY A 167 -13.79 -1.58 -3.70
CA GLY A 167 -13.24 -0.45 -4.44
C GLY A 167 -13.70 0.88 -3.85
N ARG A 168 -12.83 1.90 -3.87
CA ARG A 168 -13.20 3.26 -3.45
C ARG A 168 -13.16 4.21 -4.65
N GLY A 169 -14.32 4.71 -5.06
CA GLY A 169 -14.44 5.61 -6.20
C GLY A 169 -14.08 4.91 -7.51
N GLN A 170 -12.91 5.22 -8.06
CA GLN A 170 -12.39 4.60 -9.30
C GLN A 170 -11.42 3.43 -9.04
N GLU A 171 -11.08 3.13 -7.77
CA GLU A 171 -10.25 1.97 -7.47
C GLU A 171 -11.07 0.68 -7.67
N PRO A 172 -10.59 -0.30 -8.45
CA PRO A 172 -11.28 -1.58 -8.60
C PRO A 172 -11.23 -2.39 -7.30
N SER A 173 -12.19 -3.30 -7.14
CA SER A 173 -12.15 -4.29 -6.07
C SER A 173 -10.92 -5.20 -6.22
N ARG A 174 -10.31 -5.55 -5.08
CA ARG A 174 -9.10 -6.39 -5.05
C ARG A 174 -9.34 -7.60 -4.18
N HIS A 175 -8.81 -8.74 -4.57
CA HIS A 175 -8.90 -9.97 -3.80
C HIS A 175 -7.53 -10.55 -3.48
N ALA A 176 -7.41 -11.14 -2.30
CA ALA A 176 -6.22 -11.83 -1.85
C ALA A 176 -6.59 -13.20 -1.27
N SER A 177 -5.71 -14.17 -1.52
CA SER A 177 -5.75 -15.47 -0.88
C SER A 177 -4.62 -15.58 0.13
N PHE A 178 -4.92 -16.15 1.29
CA PHE A 178 -3.99 -16.37 2.39
C PHE A 178 -4.03 -17.83 2.82
N GLU A 179 -2.88 -18.38 3.20
CA GLU A 179 -2.76 -19.64 3.91
C GLU A 179 -2.53 -19.35 5.39
N LEU A 180 -3.31 -19.99 6.26
CA LEU A 180 -3.09 -20.00 7.68
C LEU A 180 -2.54 -21.36 8.07
N ARG A 181 -1.54 -21.38 8.94
CA ARG A 181 -1.10 -22.59 9.63
C ARG A 181 -1.62 -22.55 11.05
N LEU A 182 -2.42 -23.55 11.38
CA LEU A 182 -2.97 -23.79 12.71
C LEU A 182 -2.18 -24.90 13.37
N ALA A 183 -1.92 -24.77 14.67
CA ALA A 183 -1.31 -25.82 15.44
C ALA A 183 -1.82 -25.90 16.87
N GLY A 184 -1.71 -27.12 17.43
CA GLY A 184 -2.08 -27.42 18.80
C GLY A 184 -3.60 -27.50 19.00
N LEU A 185 -4.01 -28.00 20.17
CA LEU A 185 -5.40 -28.03 20.60
C LEU A 185 -5.52 -27.34 21.97
N PRO A 186 -6.31 -26.26 22.10
CA PRO A 186 -7.16 -25.65 21.06
C PRO A 186 -6.32 -25.04 19.92
N TRP A 187 -6.89 -25.05 18.71
CA TRP A 187 -6.22 -24.53 17.50
C TRP A 187 -5.71 -23.11 17.71
N ARG A 188 -4.42 -22.89 17.46
CA ARG A 188 -3.79 -21.56 17.47
C ARG A 188 -3.18 -21.28 16.11
N VAL A 189 -3.39 -20.05 15.64
CA VAL A 189 -2.76 -19.56 14.42
C VAL A 189 -1.27 -19.36 14.70
N GLN A 190 -0.43 -20.08 13.98
CA GLN A 190 1.03 -19.91 14.04
C GLN A 190 1.52 -18.94 12.96
N GLU A 191 0.96 -19.03 11.77
CA GLU A 191 1.44 -18.30 10.60
C GLU A 191 0.26 -17.88 9.71
N LEU A 192 0.37 -16.69 9.12
CA LEU A 192 -0.51 -16.18 8.08
C LEU A 192 0.37 -15.77 6.90
N ARG A 193 0.25 -16.48 5.78
CA ARG A 193 1.07 -16.29 4.59
C ARG A 193 0.21 -15.87 3.39
N PRO A 194 0.54 -14.78 2.68
CA PRO A 194 -0.15 -14.44 1.43
C PRO A 194 0.21 -15.47 0.34
N LEU A 195 -0.81 -15.98 -0.35
CA LEU A 195 -0.67 -16.90 -1.49
C LEU A 195 -0.70 -16.18 -2.84
N GLY A 196 -1.29 -14.98 -2.87
CA GLY A 196 -1.34 -14.17 -4.08
C GLY A 196 -2.36 -13.05 -3.97
N LEU A 197 -2.13 -12.03 -4.78
CA LEU A 197 -2.97 -10.86 -4.93
C LEU A 197 -3.47 -10.84 -6.36
N ARG A 198 -4.77 -10.68 -6.53
CA ARG A 198 -5.40 -10.59 -7.84
C ARG A 198 -6.33 -9.38 -7.82
N GLY A 199 -6.08 -8.46 -8.75
CA GLY A 199 -7.01 -7.37 -9.03
C GLY A 199 -7.91 -7.80 -10.17
N GLU A 200 -9.21 -7.64 -10.03
CA GLU A 200 -10.10 -7.67 -11.19
C GLU A 200 -10.08 -6.26 -11.77
N ALA A 201 -9.49 -6.08 -12.95
CA ALA A 201 -9.72 -4.88 -13.73
C ALA A 201 -11.13 -5.03 -14.33
N LEU A 202 -12.10 -4.33 -13.75
CA LEU A 202 -13.44 -4.16 -14.32
C LEU A 202 -13.37 -3.34 -15.61
#